data_AF-A0A2P4PUL9-F1
#
_entry.id   AF-A0A2P4PUL9-F1
#
_cell.length_a   1.000
_cell.length_b   1.000
_cell.length_c   1.000
_cell.angle_alpha   90.00
_cell.angle_beta   90.00
_cell.angle_gamma   90.00
#
_symmetry.space_group_name_H-M   'P 1'
#
loop_
_entity.id
_entity.type
_entity.pdbx_description
1 polymer ?
#
loop_
_entity_poly.entity_id
_entity_poly.type
_entity_poly.pdbx_seq_one_letter_code
_entity_poly.pdbx_strand_id
1 'polypeptide(L)'
;MKHMVFIIVSFFIFSKTFAFKSLVDCTDAPYFEPDYILFLSNNLVRLNSVGPAQTEYPGKIPCCLQQGMMLISDYTFKNESYQYTIIPKNKLLWVNGYTSTNILNSNDCSSGSLDCNTLYQGQYTYTRDDKIDPKKFFSPGEDITVEITMYGNCYYDNETICLSSCQYIADISYNPPK
;
A
#
# COMPACT_ATOMS: atom_id res chain seq x y z
N MET A 1 -26.89 19.49 26.59
CA MET A 1 -25.49 19.75 26.15
C MET A 1 -24.44 18.80 26.75
N LYS A 2 -24.52 18.35 28.01
CA LYS A 2 -23.49 17.47 28.61
C LYS A 2 -23.31 16.11 27.91
N HIS A 3 -24.38 15.50 27.41
CA HIS A 3 -24.30 14.20 26.72
C HIS A 3 -23.74 14.29 25.29
N MET A 4 -23.90 15.43 24.62
CA MET A 4 -23.38 15.64 23.26
C MET A 4 -21.85 15.75 23.26
N VAL A 5 -21.28 16.43 24.27
CA VAL A 5 -19.83 16.50 24.47
C VAL A 5 -19.26 15.10 24.76
N PHE A 6 -19.95 14.28 25.55
CA PHE A 6 -19.49 12.93 25.86
C PHE A 6 -19.47 12.01 24.63
N ILE A 7 -20.48 12.13 23.75
CA ILE A 7 -20.52 11.39 22.47
C ILE A 7 -19.40 11.87 21.56
N ILE A 8 -19.19 13.19 21.42
CA ILE A 8 -18.13 13.76 20.57
C ILE A 8 -16.75 13.33 21.08
N VAL A 9 -16.49 13.44 22.39
CA VAL A 9 -15.22 13.01 23.01
C VAL A 9 -15.03 11.50 22.87
N SER A 10 -16.07 10.69 23.05
CA SER A 10 -15.99 9.24 22.82
C SER A 10 -15.72 8.93 21.34
N PHE A 11 -16.36 9.65 20.42
CA PHE A 11 -16.12 9.49 18.98
C PHE A 11 -14.68 9.83 18.63
N PHE A 12 -14.07 10.86 19.23
CA PHE A 12 -12.65 11.21 19.06
C PHE A 12 -11.68 10.20 19.71
N ILE A 13 -12.08 9.53 20.81
CA ILE A 13 -11.29 8.44 21.42
C ILE A 13 -11.32 7.18 20.54
N PHE A 14 -12.47 6.86 19.91
CA PHE A 14 -12.62 5.72 19.01
C PHE A 14 -12.15 6.01 17.57
N SER A 15 -12.15 7.27 17.14
CA SER A 15 -11.42 7.71 15.96
C SER A 15 -9.97 7.98 16.34
N LYS A 16 -9.29 6.93 16.82
CA LYS A 16 -7.86 6.80 16.58
C LYS A 16 -7.69 6.76 15.06
N THR A 17 -7.55 7.94 14.47
CA THR A 17 -6.92 8.12 13.17
C THR A 17 -5.63 7.33 13.25
N PHE A 18 -5.59 6.18 12.57
CA PHE A 18 -4.42 5.33 12.46
C PHE A 18 -3.23 6.24 12.14
N ALA A 19 -2.31 6.41 13.09
CA ALA A 19 -1.22 7.35 12.96
C ALA A 19 -0.08 6.60 12.29
N PHE A 20 -0.20 6.37 10.98
CA PHE A 20 0.88 5.76 10.20
C PHE A 20 2.05 6.75 10.16
N LYS A 21 3.14 6.41 10.87
CA LYS A 21 4.40 7.13 10.77
C LYS A 21 5.12 6.72 9.47
N SER A 22 4.79 7.41 8.38
CA SER A 22 5.47 7.26 7.09
C SER A 22 6.84 7.94 7.14
N LEU A 23 7.92 7.22 6.84
CA LEU A 23 9.21 7.81 6.50
C LEU A 23 9.31 7.89 4.97
N VAL A 24 9.63 9.07 4.46
CA VAL A 24 9.73 9.39 3.03
C VAL A 24 11.17 9.19 2.60
N ASP A 25 11.46 8.10 1.87
CA ASP A 25 12.48 8.10 0.82
C ASP A 25 12.39 6.81 -0.03
N CYS A 26 12.19 6.94 -1.35
CA CYS A 26 12.28 5.81 -2.28
C CYS A 26 13.72 5.61 -2.79
N THR A 27 14.68 6.46 -2.40
CA THR A 27 16.08 6.36 -2.88
C THR A 27 16.88 5.26 -2.17
N ASP A 28 16.47 4.86 -0.97
CA ASP A 28 16.98 3.68 -0.23
C ASP A 28 16.04 2.45 -0.33
N ALA A 29 15.03 2.50 -1.22
CA ALA A 29 14.11 1.40 -1.48
C ALA A 29 14.39 0.78 -2.87
N PRO A 30 15.42 -0.07 -3.04
CA PRO A 30 15.64 -0.87 -4.26
C PRO A 30 14.57 -1.96 -4.47
N TYR A 31 13.33 -1.72 -4.03
CA TYR A 31 12.36 -2.72 -3.63
C TYR A 31 10.94 -2.38 -4.07
N PHE A 32 10.78 -1.42 -4.98
CA PHE A 32 9.56 -1.19 -5.73
C PHE A 32 10.02 -0.71 -7.10
N GLU A 33 10.42 -1.63 -7.98
CA GLU A 33 10.47 -1.33 -9.40
C GLU A 33 9.03 -1.41 -9.91
N PRO A 34 8.37 -0.28 -10.22
CA PRO A 34 7.02 -0.26 -10.75
C PRO A 34 7.10 -0.64 -12.22
N ASP A 35 7.31 -1.92 -12.46
CA ASP A 35 7.29 -2.50 -13.80
C ASP A 35 5.82 -2.58 -14.25
N TYR A 36 5.38 -1.45 -14.79
CA TYR A 36 4.33 -1.31 -15.79
C TYR A 36 2.92 -1.51 -15.22
N ILE A 37 2.24 -0.39 -14.94
CA ILE A 37 0.78 -0.39 -15.06
C ILE A 37 0.44 -0.91 -16.47
N LEU A 38 -0.23 -2.06 -16.55
CA LEU A 38 -0.61 -2.67 -17.82
C LEU A 38 -2.11 -2.55 -18.02
N PHE A 39 -2.52 -1.97 -19.13
CA PHE A 39 -3.90 -2.07 -19.58
C PHE A 39 -4.10 -3.41 -20.27
N LEU A 40 -5.07 -4.18 -19.81
CA LEU A 40 -5.41 -5.50 -20.31
C LEU A 40 -6.77 -5.46 -21.02
N SER A 41 -7.07 -6.52 -21.78
CA SER A 41 -8.40 -6.70 -22.33
C SER A 41 -9.46 -6.80 -21.23
N ASN A 42 -10.73 -6.62 -21.60
CA ASN A 42 -11.88 -6.63 -20.67
C ASN A 42 -11.90 -5.49 -19.64
N ASN A 43 -11.27 -4.35 -19.94
CA ASN A 43 -11.26 -3.16 -19.08
C ASN A 43 -10.62 -3.45 -17.71
N LEU A 44 -9.46 -4.12 -17.74
CA LEU A 44 -8.66 -4.40 -16.55
C LEU A 44 -7.39 -3.56 -16.60
N VAL A 45 -6.98 -3.05 -15.45
CA VAL A 45 -5.66 -2.47 -15.25
C VAL A 45 -4.90 -3.31 -14.23
N ARG A 46 -3.66 -3.67 -14.58
CA ARG A 46 -2.79 -4.48 -13.74
C ARG A 46 -1.72 -3.60 -13.11
N LEU A 47 -1.67 -3.63 -11.78
CA LEU A 47 -0.56 -3.15 -10.99
C LEU A 47 0.39 -4.32 -10.72
N ASN A 48 1.65 -4.17 -11.11
CA ASN A 48 2.73 -5.07 -10.71
C ASN A 48 3.67 -4.35 -9.75
N SER A 49 4.19 -5.10 -8.80
CA SER A 49 5.15 -4.61 -7.83
C SER A 49 6.09 -5.73 -7.44
N VAL A 50 7.39 -5.45 -7.41
CA VAL A 50 8.41 -6.32 -6.84
C VAL A 50 8.82 -5.71 -5.53
N GLY A 51 8.65 -6.43 -4.42
CA GLY A 51 8.99 -5.96 -3.08
C GLY A 51 10.41 -6.29 -2.63
N PRO A 52 10.75 -6.05 -1.35
CA PRO A 52 12.01 -6.48 -0.80
C PRO A 52 12.10 -7.99 -0.65
N ALA A 53 13.33 -8.51 -0.73
CA ALA A 53 13.61 -9.87 -0.31
C ALA A 53 13.48 -9.99 1.21
N GLN A 54 13.10 -11.17 1.67
CA GLN A 54 13.00 -11.46 3.10
C GLN A 54 14.38 -11.27 3.75
N THR A 55 14.43 -10.50 4.83
CA THR A 55 15.68 -10.27 5.58
C THR A 55 15.41 -10.32 7.07
N GLU A 56 16.35 -10.87 7.83
CA GLU A 56 16.29 -10.96 9.29
C GLU A 56 17.34 -10.03 9.92
N TYR A 57 16.93 -9.29 10.95
CA TYR A 57 17.73 -8.33 11.70
C TYR A 57 17.58 -8.59 13.21
N PRO A 58 18.25 -9.63 13.75
CA PRO A 58 18.10 -9.98 15.16
C PRO A 58 18.43 -8.79 16.08
N GLY A 59 17.55 -8.51 17.05
CA GLY A 59 17.73 -7.42 18.01
C GLY A 59 17.44 -6.01 17.48
N LYS A 60 16.91 -5.85 16.27
CA LYS A 60 16.40 -4.57 15.74
C LYS A 60 14.87 -4.59 15.63
N ILE A 61 14.25 -3.42 15.51
CA ILE A 61 12.83 -3.28 15.19
C ILE A 61 12.69 -2.56 13.84
N PRO A 62 12.00 -3.16 12.85
CA PRO A 62 11.51 -4.54 12.82
C PRO A 62 12.68 -5.53 12.70
N CYS A 63 12.55 -6.67 13.40
CA CYS A 63 13.55 -7.75 13.37
C CYS A 63 13.40 -8.65 12.13
N CYS A 64 12.29 -8.54 11.42
CA CYS A 64 12.01 -9.25 10.18
C CYS A 64 11.50 -8.28 9.13
N LEU A 65 12.08 -8.30 7.94
CA LEU A 65 11.56 -7.64 6.76
C LEU A 65 10.73 -8.65 5.97
N GLN A 66 9.40 -8.49 5.98
CA GLN A 66 8.47 -9.33 5.22
C GLN A 66 8.44 -8.90 3.74
N GLN A 67 8.21 -9.84 2.81
CA GLN A 67 8.35 -9.55 1.37
C GLN A 67 7.15 -8.78 0.80
N GLY A 68 7.40 -8.09 -0.31
CA GLY A 68 6.31 -7.48 -1.07
C GLY A 68 5.72 -6.22 -0.44
N MET A 69 4.80 -5.61 -1.19
CA MET A 69 3.96 -4.53 -0.71
C MET A 69 2.91 -5.04 0.28
N MET A 70 2.61 -4.26 1.31
CA MET A 70 1.67 -4.63 2.37
C MET A 70 0.38 -3.81 2.34
N LEU A 71 0.48 -2.51 2.08
CA LEU A 71 -0.65 -1.61 1.93
C LEU A 71 -0.53 -0.74 0.67
N ILE A 72 -1.67 -0.29 0.16
CA ILE A 72 -1.76 0.76 -0.85
C ILE A 72 -2.80 1.82 -0.49
N SER A 73 -2.57 3.05 -0.94
CA SER A 73 -3.52 4.16 -0.91
C SER A 73 -3.35 5.06 -2.13
N ASP A 74 -4.28 6.02 -2.29
CA ASP A 74 -4.21 7.08 -3.30
C ASP A 74 -4.00 6.57 -4.74
N TYR A 75 -4.58 5.40 -5.05
CA TYR A 75 -4.46 4.80 -6.38
C TYR A 75 -5.43 5.47 -7.35
N THR A 76 -4.90 6.39 -8.15
CA THR A 76 -5.65 7.26 -9.04
C THR A 76 -5.00 7.40 -10.42
N PHE A 77 -5.83 7.74 -11.39
CA PHE A 77 -5.45 8.10 -12.75
C PHE A 77 -6.01 9.49 -13.02
N LYS A 78 -5.21 10.40 -13.57
CA LYS A 78 -5.62 11.78 -13.78
C LYS A 78 -5.04 12.36 -15.07
N ASN A 79 -5.76 13.32 -15.65
CA ASN A 79 -5.21 14.28 -16.61
C ASN A 79 -5.57 15.69 -16.10
N GLU A 80 -5.38 16.72 -16.93
CA GLU A 80 -5.65 18.12 -16.53
C GLU A 80 -7.11 18.38 -16.13
N SER A 81 -8.06 17.60 -16.65
CA SER A 81 -9.50 17.88 -16.53
C SER A 81 -10.27 16.87 -15.68
N TYR A 82 -9.72 15.67 -15.49
CA TYR A 82 -10.45 14.54 -14.92
C TYR A 82 -9.56 13.65 -14.05
N GLN A 83 -10.16 13.07 -13.01
CA GLN A 83 -9.54 12.09 -12.14
C GLN A 83 -10.45 10.87 -11.97
N TYR A 84 -9.90 9.69 -12.25
CA TYR A 84 -10.49 8.39 -11.94
C TYR A 84 -9.78 7.77 -10.74
N THR A 85 -10.52 7.43 -9.69
CA THR A 85 -9.95 6.91 -8.44
C THR A 85 -10.36 5.46 -8.23
N ILE A 86 -9.36 4.57 -8.12
CA ILE A 86 -9.57 3.19 -7.67
C ILE A 86 -9.57 3.14 -6.15
N ILE A 87 -8.59 3.79 -5.51
CA ILE A 87 -8.45 3.85 -4.06
C ILE A 87 -8.29 5.30 -3.63
N PRO A 88 -9.24 5.86 -2.85
CA PRO A 88 -9.13 7.23 -2.34
C PRO A 88 -7.91 7.42 -1.43
N LYS A 89 -7.36 8.64 -1.41
CA LYS A 89 -6.23 9.03 -0.54
C LYS A 89 -6.43 8.71 0.95
N ASN A 90 -7.65 8.85 1.46
CA ASN A 90 -7.98 8.59 2.86
C ASN A 90 -8.31 7.11 3.15
N LYS A 91 -8.08 6.21 2.18
CA LYS A 91 -8.33 4.78 2.32
C LYS A 91 -7.03 4.01 2.12
N LEU A 92 -6.70 3.21 3.13
CA LEU A 92 -5.62 2.23 3.07
C LEU A 92 -6.21 0.84 2.87
N LEU A 93 -5.64 0.10 1.94
CA LEU A 93 -6.03 -1.28 1.66
C LEU A 93 -4.86 -2.21 1.89
N TRP A 94 -5.10 -3.24 2.70
CA TRP A 94 -4.22 -4.40 2.78
C TRP A 94 -4.21 -5.14 1.44
N VAL A 95 -3.03 -5.51 0.99
CA VAL A 95 -2.77 -6.19 -0.28
C VAL A 95 -1.81 -7.34 -0.07
N ASN A 96 -1.59 -8.14 -1.12
CA ASN A 96 -0.61 -9.22 -1.09
C ASN A 96 -0.86 -10.22 0.07
N GLY A 97 -2.13 -10.43 0.42
CA GLY A 97 -2.61 -11.30 1.50
C GLY A 97 -2.27 -10.84 2.93
N TYR A 98 -1.65 -9.68 3.11
CA TYR A 98 -1.42 -9.11 4.43
C TYR A 98 -2.73 -8.66 5.08
N THR A 99 -2.70 -8.58 6.41
CA THR A 99 -3.76 -8.07 7.29
C THR A 99 -3.11 -7.57 8.57
N SER A 100 -3.85 -6.85 9.42
CA SER A 100 -3.32 -6.42 10.72
C SER A 100 -2.91 -7.57 11.66
N THR A 101 -3.28 -8.82 11.37
CA THR A 101 -3.03 -9.98 12.26
C THR A 101 -1.93 -10.91 11.76
N ASN A 102 -1.37 -10.69 10.57
CA ASN A 102 -0.31 -11.55 10.00
C ASN A 102 0.97 -10.80 9.64
N ILE A 103 1.10 -9.55 10.09
CA ILE A 103 2.35 -8.80 10.08
C ILE A 103 3.16 -9.09 11.35
N LEU A 104 4.46 -8.81 11.30
CA LEU A 104 5.36 -8.87 12.44
C LEU A 104 4.81 -8.07 13.61
N ASN A 105 4.83 -8.64 14.82
CA ASN A 105 4.59 -7.90 16.06
C ASN A 105 5.94 -7.46 16.65
N SER A 106 6.11 -6.17 16.95
CA SER A 106 7.38 -5.63 17.47
C SER A 106 7.81 -6.27 18.79
N ASN A 107 6.85 -6.75 19.60
CA ASN A 107 7.14 -7.43 20.87
C ASN A 107 7.90 -8.74 20.66
N ASP A 108 7.67 -9.43 19.53
CA ASP A 108 8.31 -10.71 19.23
C ASP A 108 9.82 -10.53 18.96
N CYS A 109 10.21 -9.34 18.48
CA CYS A 109 11.60 -8.97 18.26
C CYS A 109 12.44 -8.89 19.55
N SER A 110 11.80 -8.59 20.68
CA SER A 110 12.49 -8.42 21.97
C SER A 110 13.01 -9.76 22.53
N SER A 111 12.45 -10.87 22.09
CA SER A 111 12.88 -12.22 22.50
C SER A 111 14.19 -12.67 21.83
N GLY A 112 14.57 -12.05 20.70
CA GLY A 112 15.71 -12.46 19.87
C GLY A 112 15.61 -13.87 19.27
N SER A 113 14.47 -14.55 19.44
CA SER A 113 14.26 -15.96 19.09
C SER A 113 13.26 -16.18 17.95
N LEU A 114 12.74 -15.10 17.37
CA LEU A 114 11.76 -15.15 16.30
C LEU A 114 12.43 -15.62 15.00
N ASP A 115 12.01 -16.76 14.49
CA ASP A 115 12.34 -17.20 13.14
C ASP A 115 11.42 -16.48 12.13
N CYS A 116 11.99 -15.57 11.34
CA CYS A 116 11.25 -14.80 10.34
C CYS A 116 10.57 -15.69 9.28
N ASN A 117 11.04 -16.93 9.07
CA ASN A 117 10.43 -17.86 8.13
C ASN A 117 9.05 -18.36 8.58
N THR A 118 8.70 -18.17 9.86
CA THR A 118 7.38 -18.53 10.41
C THR A 118 6.32 -17.44 10.17
N LEU A 119 6.73 -16.23 9.80
CA LEU A 119 5.83 -15.13 9.49
C LEU A 119 5.26 -15.27 8.07
N TYR A 120 4.07 -14.70 7.86
CA TYR A 120 3.51 -14.59 6.51
C TYR A 120 4.38 -13.64 5.67
N GLN A 121 4.91 -14.11 4.54
CA GLN A 121 5.87 -13.33 3.75
C GLN A 121 5.23 -12.58 2.56
N GLY A 122 3.94 -12.75 2.31
CA GLY A 122 3.33 -12.27 1.07
C GLY A 122 3.99 -12.89 -0.18
N GLN A 123 3.74 -12.30 -1.33
CA GLN A 123 4.46 -12.59 -2.57
C GLN A 123 5.56 -11.55 -2.81
N TYR A 124 6.75 -12.01 -3.17
CA TYR A 124 7.85 -11.14 -3.59
C TYR A 124 7.46 -10.30 -4.83
N THR A 125 6.91 -10.97 -5.84
CA THR A 125 6.28 -10.32 -7.01
C THR A 125 4.77 -10.35 -6.82
N TYR A 126 4.18 -9.18 -6.62
CA TYR A 126 2.75 -9.02 -6.41
C TYR A 126 2.09 -8.41 -7.65
N THR A 127 0.97 -9.01 -8.06
CA THR A 127 0.15 -8.54 -9.17
C THR A 127 -1.29 -8.34 -8.71
N ARG A 128 -1.90 -7.24 -9.12
CA ARG A 128 -3.31 -6.94 -8.84
C ARG A 128 -3.99 -6.44 -10.09
N ASP A 129 -5.14 -7.03 -10.41
CA ASP A 129 -6.01 -6.56 -11.48
C ASP A 129 -7.20 -5.81 -10.89
N ASP A 130 -7.40 -4.57 -11.34
CA ASP A 130 -8.55 -3.76 -10.99
C ASP A 130 -9.41 -3.52 -12.23
N LYS A 131 -10.73 -3.63 -12.06
CA LYS A 131 -11.69 -3.39 -13.14
C LYS A 131 -11.99 -1.91 -13.25
N ILE A 132 -11.86 -1.37 -14.46
CA ILE A 132 -12.21 0.01 -14.78
C ILE A 132 -13.56 0.07 -15.53
N ASP A 133 -14.33 1.12 -15.29
CA ASP A 133 -15.55 1.41 -16.04
C ASP A 133 -15.17 2.16 -17.33
N PRO A 134 -15.21 1.52 -18.51
CA PRO A 134 -14.75 2.15 -19.76
C PRO A 134 -15.59 3.38 -20.17
N LYS A 135 -16.78 3.58 -19.59
CA LYS A 135 -17.61 4.76 -19.85
C LYS A 135 -17.20 5.98 -19.01
N LYS A 136 -16.43 5.74 -17.94
CA LYS A 136 -15.97 6.77 -16.99
C LYS A 136 -14.45 6.91 -16.98
N PHE A 137 -13.74 5.94 -17.57
CA PHE A 137 -12.31 6.02 -17.75
C PHE A 137 -11.95 6.90 -18.96
N PHE A 138 -10.67 7.21 -19.09
CA PHE A 138 -10.12 8.02 -20.18
C PHE A 138 -10.35 7.37 -21.55
N SER A 139 -10.33 8.16 -22.62
CA SER A 139 -10.45 7.64 -23.98
C SER A 139 -9.13 7.00 -24.42
N PRO A 140 -9.17 5.91 -25.22
CA PRO A 140 -7.95 5.34 -25.79
C PRO A 140 -7.12 6.38 -26.55
N GLY A 141 -5.82 6.42 -26.28
CA GLY A 141 -4.87 7.38 -26.84
C GLY A 141 -4.63 8.64 -25.99
N GLU A 142 -5.36 8.83 -24.89
CA GLU A 142 -5.08 9.93 -23.94
C GLU A 142 -3.84 9.65 -23.09
N ASP A 143 -3.06 10.69 -22.82
CA ASP A 143 -1.97 10.66 -21.84
C ASP A 143 -2.52 10.96 -20.44
N ILE A 144 -2.18 10.09 -19.49
CA ILE A 144 -2.67 10.15 -18.12
C ILE A 144 -1.54 9.95 -17.13
N THR A 145 -1.61 10.63 -15.99
CA THR A 145 -0.74 10.39 -14.86
C THR A 145 -1.38 9.35 -13.95
N VAL A 146 -0.66 8.28 -13.63
CA VAL A 146 -1.00 7.38 -12.53
C VAL A 146 -0.31 7.84 -11.26
N GLU A 147 -1.02 7.78 -10.14
CA GLU A 147 -0.50 8.02 -8.80
C GLU A 147 -0.94 6.87 -7.90
N ILE A 148 -0.02 6.33 -7.10
CA ILE A 148 -0.30 5.33 -6.07
C ILE A 148 0.72 5.46 -4.95
N THR A 149 0.27 5.35 -3.71
CA THR A 149 1.17 5.23 -2.56
C THR A 149 1.20 3.79 -2.09
N MET A 150 2.40 3.23 -2.02
CA MET A 150 2.69 1.86 -1.64
C MET A 150 3.40 1.86 -0.28
N TYR A 151 3.02 0.96 0.61
CA TYR A 151 3.67 0.82 1.91
C TYR A 151 4.19 -0.60 2.08
N GLY A 152 5.38 -0.71 2.65
CA GLY A 152 6.03 -1.96 3.01
C GLY A 152 6.72 -1.84 4.36
N ASN A 153 7.31 -2.95 4.79
CA ASN A 153 8.00 -3.03 6.08
C ASN A 153 7.09 -2.56 7.25
N CYS A 154 5.86 -3.06 7.24
CA CYS A 154 4.87 -2.77 8.26
C CYS A 154 4.95 -3.78 9.38
N TYR A 155 4.83 -3.31 10.62
CA TYR A 155 4.75 -4.13 11.81
C TYR A 155 3.68 -3.59 12.75
N TYR A 156 3.26 -4.41 13.70
CA TYR A 156 2.32 -4.05 14.74
C TYR A 156 3.07 -3.66 16.02
N ASP A 157 2.82 -2.45 16.51
CA ASP A 157 3.26 -1.93 17.81
C ASP A 157 2.17 -1.02 18.38
N ASN A 158 1.19 -1.62 19.06
CA ASN A 158 -0.08 -1.00 19.48
C ASN A 158 -0.98 -0.47 18.34
N GLU A 159 -0.38 -0.09 17.22
CA GLU A 159 -0.98 0.24 15.94
C GLU A 159 -0.08 -0.30 14.80
N THR A 160 -0.57 -0.24 13.56
CA THR A 160 0.24 -0.59 12.41
C THR A 160 1.19 0.56 12.07
N ILE A 161 2.48 0.28 12.05
CA ILE A 161 3.54 1.23 11.67
C ILE A 161 4.24 0.68 10.43
N CYS A 162 4.39 1.49 9.38
CA CYS A 162 5.11 1.12 8.17
C CYS A 162 6.36 1.99 8.04
N LEU A 163 7.54 1.37 8.02
CA LEU A 163 8.79 2.12 7.91
C LEU A 163 9.14 2.53 6.49
N SER A 164 8.49 1.93 5.50
CA SER A 164 8.75 2.22 4.10
C SER A 164 7.45 2.59 3.41
N SER A 165 7.46 3.74 2.75
CA SER A 165 6.40 4.17 1.85
C SER A 165 6.99 4.75 0.59
N CYS A 166 6.40 4.46 -0.56
CA CYS A 166 6.78 5.06 -1.82
C CYS A 166 5.56 5.55 -2.60
N GLN A 167 5.63 6.78 -3.09
CA GLN A 167 4.65 7.33 -4.01
C GLN A 167 5.15 7.10 -5.43
N TYR A 168 4.46 6.24 -6.17
CA TYR A 168 4.73 6.06 -7.59
C TYR A 168 3.87 7.04 -8.38
N ILE A 169 4.53 7.84 -9.21
CA ILE A 169 3.92 8.77 -10.15
C ILE A 169 4.52 8.50 -11.52
N ALA A 170 3.69 8.25 -12.52
CA ALA A 170 4.15 8.06 -13.89
C ALA A 170 3.14 8.58 -14.89
N ASP A 171 3.64 9.13 -15.99
CA ASP A 171 2.83 9.50 -17.14
C ASP A 171 2.80 8.32 -18.12
N ILE A 172 1.60 7.86 -18.46
CA ILE A 172 1.34 6.70 -19.30
C ILE A 172 0.28 7.03 -20.35
N SER A 173 0.44 6.51 -21.56
CA SER A 173 -0.58 6.63 -22.60
C SER A 173 -1.59 5.49 -22.45
N TYR A 174 -2.88 5.81 -22.31
CA TYR A 174 -3.94 4.81 -22.17
C TYR A 174 -4.25 4.13 -23.50
N ASN A 175 -3.61 3.00 -23.74
CA ASN A 175 -3.78 2.20 -24.95
C ASN A 175 -4.22 0.77 -24.61
N PRO A 176 -5.50 0.55 -24.27
CA PRO A 176 -5.98 -0.78 -23.94
C PRO A 176 -5.92 -1.70 -25.18
N PRO A 177 -5.60 -3.00 -25.01
CA PRO A 177 -5.75 -3.99 -26.06
C PRO A 177 -7.19 -4.02 -26.59
N LYS A 178 -7.34 -4.20 -27.90
CA LYS A 178 -8.65 -4.36 -28.55
C LYS A 178 -9.32 -5.67 -28.15
#